data_AF-A0A3B0YH03-F1
#
_entry.id   AF-A0A3B0YH03-F1
#
_cell.length_a   1.000
_cell.length_b   1.000
_cell.length_c   1.000
_cell.angle_alpha   90.00
_cell.angle_beta   90.00
_cell.angle_gamma   90.00
#
_symmetry.space_group_name_H-M   'P 1'
#
loop_
_entity.id
_entity.type
_entity.pdbx_description
1 polymer ?
#
loop_
_entity_poly.entity_id
_entity_poly.type
_entity_poly.pdbx_seq_one_letter_code
_entity_poly.pdbx_strand_id
1 'polypeptide(L)' 'MSKQTKKYGNRIGSYLGKPIYDTINETIDDQQQQYTFVRVAKTELYDDGFPLNLLQRDEILFSPGLIYKKKCA' A
#
# COMPACT_ATOMS: atom_id res chain seq x y z
N MET A 1 17.43 -17.52 -2.46
CA MET A 1 16.92 -16.62 -1.42
C MET A 1 16.53 -15.31 -2.10
N SER A 2 15.25 -15.11 -2.43
CA SER A 2 14.79 -13.86 -3.06
C SER A 2 14.94 -12.72 -2.06
N LYS A 3 15.75 -11.72 -2.41
CA LYS A 3 16.09 -10.60 -1.52
C LYS A 3 15.02 -9.52 -1.66
N GLN A 4 14.00 -9.56 -0.82
CA GLN A 4 13.00 -8.49 -0.77
C GLN A 4 13.53 -7.34 0.10
N THR A 5 13.65 -6.15 -0.49
CA THR A 5 13.96 -4.93 0.28
C THR A 5 12.84 -3.91 0.14
N LYS A 6 12.42 -3.31 1.25
CA LYS A 6 11.41 -2.25 1.28
C LYS A 6 12.04 -0.94 1.73
N LYS A 7 11.83 0.12 0.96
CA LYS A 7 12.20 1.50 1.31
C LYS A 7 10.93 2.34 1.40
N TYR A 8 10.71 2.92 2.58
CA TYR A 8 9.58 3.81 2.83
C TYR A 8 9.98 5.26 2.57
N GLY A 9 9.11 6.01 1.90
CA GLY A 9 9.28 7.44 1.65
C GLY A 9 9.00 8.30 2.88
N ASN A 10 8.50 9.52 2.63
CA ASN A 10 8.13 10.44 3.69
C ASN A 10 6.87 9.95 4.41
N ARG A 11 6.89 10.02 5.74
CA ARG A 11 5.70 9.77 6.55
C ARG A 11 4.75 10.96 6.41
N ILE A 12 3.58 10.73 5.85
CA ILE A 12 2.53 11.75 5.65
C ILE A 12 1.41 11.66 6.69
N GLY A 13 1.39 10.61 7.50
CA GLY A 13 0.40 10.47 8.56
C GLY A 13 0.50 9.17 9.34
N SER A 14 -0.60 8.81 10.00
CA SER A 14 -0.79 7.50 10.63
C SER A 14 -2.25 7.09 10.57
N TYR A 15 -2.50 5.81 10.36
CA TYR A 15 -3.83 5.20 10.37
C TYR A 15 -3.80 3.96 11.26
N LEU A 16 -4.73 3.88 12.22
CA LEU A 16 -4.82 2.77 13.19
C LEU A 16 -3.47 2.47 13.88
N GLY A 17 -2.75 3.52 14.29
CA GLY A 17 -1.43 3.41 14.94
C GLY A 17 -0.27 3.05 14.00
N LYS A 18 -0.50 2.78 12.72
CA LYS A 18 0.56 2.52 11.72
C LYS A 18 0.90 3.78 10.92
N PRO A 19 2.17 4.03 10.59
CA PRO A 19 2.55 5.16 9.75
C PRO A 19 2.02 5.00 8.32
N ILE A 20 1.59 6.11 7.73
CA ILE A 20 1.28 6.22 6.30
C ILE A 20 2.47 6.89 5.62
N TYR A 21 2.98 6.28 4.57
CA TYR A 21 4.07 6.82 3.76
C TYR A 21 3.51 7.30 2.43
N ASP A 22 4.05 8.39 1.87
CA ASP A 22 3.64 8.87 0.54
C ASP A 22 3.98 7.82 -0.54
N THR A 23 5.13 7.18 -0.38
CA THR A 23 5.66 6.21 -1.32
C THR A 23 6.28 5.01 -0.61
N ILE A 24 6.17 3.84 -1.23
CA ILE A 24 6.85 2.61 -0.82
C ILE A 24 7.55 2.05 -2.05
N ASN A 25 8.85 1.83 -1.96
CA ASN A 25 9.63 1.17 -3.00
C ASN A 25 9.97 -0.23 -2.53
N GLU A 26 9.50 -1.23 -3.25
CA GLU A 26 9.85 -2.63 -3.00
C GLU A 26 10.69 -3.16 -4.14
N THR A 27 11.81 -3.80 -3.82
CA THR A 27 12.62 -4.54 -4.80
C THR A 27 12.46 -6.03 -4.53
N ILE A 28 11.95 -6.77 -5.52
CA ILE A 28 11.75 -8.22 -5.47
C ILE A 28 12.46 -8.80 -6.70
N ASP A 29 13.43 -9.70 -6.50
CA ASP A 29 14.19 -10.36 -7.58
C ASP A 29 14.69 -9.34 -8.64
N ASP A 30 15.36 -8.28 -8.18
CA ASP A 30 15.87 -7.14 -8.98
C ASP A 30 14.82 -6.24 -9.68
N GLN A 31 13.52 -6.51 -9.52
CA GLN A 31 12.47 -5.64 -10.03
C GLN A 31 12.07 -4.59 -9.00
N GLN A 32 12.26 -3.31 -9.34
CA GLN A 32 11.78 -2.19 -8.54
C GLN A 32 10.30 -1.93 -8.79
N GLN A 33 9.51 -2.02 -7.74
CA GLN A 33 8.09 -1.67 -7.72
C GLN A 33 7.90 -0.45 -6.83
N GLN A 34 7.33 0.61 -7.38
CA GLN A 34 6.97 1.79 -6.61
C GLN A 34 5.47 1.82 -6.37
N TYR A 35 5.09 2.12 -5.14
CA TYR A 35 3.72 2.27 -4.68
C TYR A 35 3.54 3.69 -4.19
N THR A 36 2.44 4.34 -4.59
CA THR A 36 2.07 5.68 -4.13
C THR A 36 0.78 5.62 -3.36
N PHE A 37 0.74 6.27 -2.19
CA PHE A 37 -0.47 6.33 -1.38
C PHE A 37 -1.59 7.06 -2.13
N VAL A 38 -2.76 6.45 -2.16
CA VAL A 38 -3.95 7.03 -2.80
C VAL A 38 -4.94 7.50 -1.74
N ARG A 39 -5.39 6.57 -0.91
CA ARG A 39 -6.45 6.80 0.07
C ARG A 39 -6.43 5.75 1.16
N VAL A 40 -7.05 6.06 2.28
CA VAL A 40 -7.44 5.06 3.26
C VAL A 40 -8.76 4.43 2.80
N ALA A 41 -8.85 3.12 2.85
CA ALA A 41 -10.09 2.40 2.66
C ALA A 41 -11.06 2.77 3.81
N LYS A 42 -12.11 3.52 3.48
CA LYS A 42 -13.17 3.89 4.40
C LYS A 42 -14.06 2.67 4.63
N THR A 43 -13.61 1.75 5.48
CA THR A 43 -14.38 0.57 5.89
C THR A 43 -14.60 0.59 7.38
N GLU A 44 -15.17 1.67 7.90
CA GLU A 44 -15.72 1.69 9.25
C GLU A 44 -16.86 0.66 9.44
N LEU A 45 -17.23 -0.07 8.38
CA LEU A 45 -18.36 -0.99 8.28
C LEU A 45 -17.99 -2.45 7.95
N TYR A 46 -16.72 -2.79 7.71
CA TYR A 46 -16.35 -4.16 7.30
C TYR A 46 -15.34 -4.78 8.27
N ASP A 47 -15.87 -5.50 9.27
CA ASP A 47 -15.10 -6.25 10.28
C ASP A 47 -14.44 -7.51 9.66
N ASP A 48 -15.09 -8.10 8.64
CA ASP A 48 -14.66 -9.32 7.94
C ASP A 48 -13.71 -9.10 6.74
N GLY A 49 -13.20 -7.88 6.58
CA GLY A 49 -12.20 -7.54 5.57
C GLY A 49 -12.72 -6.76 4.36
N PHE A 50 -11.81 -6.46 3.43
CA PHE A 50 -12.03 -5.48 2.38
C PHE A 50 -12.42 -6.17 1.06
N PRO A 51 -13.62 -5.91 0.50
CA PRO A 51 -13.98 -6.49 -0.80
C PRO A 51 -13.01 -6.03 -1.90
N LEU A 52 -12.55 -6.97 -2.73
CA LEU A 52 -11.61 -6.71 -3.83
C LEU A 52 -12.12 -5.64 -4.82
N ASN A 53 -13.44 -5.46 -4.92
CA ASN A 53 -14.07 -4.46 -5.78
C ASN A 53 -13.86 -3.00 -5.29
N LEU A 54 -13.30 -2.80 -4.09
CA LEU A 54 -12.89 -1.47 -3.60
C LEU A 54 -11.61 -0.97 -4.28
N LEU A 55 -10.81 -1.89 -4.84
CA LEU A 55 -9.57 -1.59 -5.53
C LEU A 55 -9.85 -1.32 -7.00
N GLN A 56 -9.40 -0.17 -7.48
CA GLN A 56 -9.34 0.13 -8.90
C GLN A 56 -8.13 -0.58 -9.54
N ARG A 57 -8.03 -0.48 -10.87
CA ARG A 57 -6.92 -1.05 -11.63
C ARG A 57 -5.57 -0.54 -11.09
N ASP A 58 -4.67 -1.48 -10.84
CA ASP A 58 -3.33 -1.26 -10.25
C ASP A 58 -3.32 -0.74 -8.80
N GLU A 59 -4.46 -0.77 -8.09
CA GLU A 59 -4.52 -0.50 -6.66
C GLU A 59 -4.29 -1.78 -5.83
N ILE A 60 -3.58 -1.62 -4.72
CA ILE A 60 -3.27 -2.68 -3.76
C ILE A 60 -3.63 -2.19 -2.36
N LEU A 61 -4.25 -3.07 -1.60
CA LEU A 61 -4.55 -2.83 -0.19
C LEU A 61 -3.41 -3.32 0.69
N PHE A 62 -2.89 -2.43 1.53
CA PHE A 62 -1.99 -2.74 2.62
C PHE A 62 -2.77 -2.73 3.94
N SER A 63 -2.68 -3.78 4.73
CA SER A 63 -3.28 -3.82 6.07
C SER A 63 -2.69 -2.71 6.96
N PRO A 64 -3.50 -1.91 7.68
CA PRO A 64 -4.90 -2.16 8.06
C PRO A 64 -5.95 -1.40 7.23
N GLY A 65 -5.72 -1.17 5.93
CA GLY A 65 -6.68 -0.48 5.06
C GLY A 65 -6.08 0.69 4.28
N LEU A 66 -4.78 0.71 4.04
CA LEU A 66 -4.11 1.73 3.24
C LEU A 66 -4.11 1.29 1.77
N ILE A 67 -4.70 2.09 0.88
CA ILE A 67 -4.70 1.80 -0.55
C ILE A 67 -3.54 2.53 -1.20
N TYR A 68 -2.67 1.76 -1.83
CA TYR A 68 -1.56 2.25 -2.64
C TYR A 68 -1.80 1.87 -4.10
N LYS A 69 -1.35 2.71 -5.03
CA LYS A 69 -1.34 2.38 -6.45
C LYS A 69 0.06 1.99 -6.88
N LYS A 70 0.16 0.87 -7.59
CA LYS A 70 1.40 0.46 -8.24
C LYS A 70 1.67 1.41 -9.40
N LYS A 71 2.83 2.05 -9.36
CA LYS A 71 3.37 2.77 -10.49
C LYS A 71 4.06 1.74 -11.38
N CYS A 72 3.38 1.33 -12.45
CA CYS A 72 4.07 0.66 -13.55
C CYS A 72 5.12 1.63 -14.09
N ALA A 73 6.39 1.23 -14.03
CA ALA A 73 7.44 1.80 -14.85
C ALA A 73 7.29 1.32 -16.29
#